data_AF-A0A7W1SQB2-F1
#
_entry.id   AF-A0A7W1SQB2-F1
#
_cell.length_a   1.000
_cell.length_b   1.000
_cell.length_c   1.000
_cell.angle_alpha   90.00
_cell.angle_beta   90.00
_cell.angle_gamma   90.00
#
_symmetry.space_group_name_H-M   'P 1'
#
loop_
_entity.id
_entity.type
_entity.pdbx_description
1 polymer ?
#
loop_
_entity_poly.entity_id
_entity_poly.type
_entity_poly.pdbx_seq_one_letter_code
_entity_poly.pdbx_strand_id
1 'polypeptide(L)' 'DNNGSERAIRNIKVKQKISGQFKSPGGADVFAIIRSVVDTTIKAGQNVVFALSLISKQGY' A
#
# COMPACT_ATOMS: atom_id res chain seq x y z
N ASP A 1 2.74 -21.74 6.55
CA ASP A 1 3.95 -20.98 6.86
C ASP A 1 4.63 -20.59 5.55
N ASN A 2 4.38 -19.37 5.07
CA ASN A 2 4.99 -18.78 3.88
C ASN A 2 4.71 -17.27 3.97
N ASN A 3 5.80 -16.54 4.05
CA ASN A 3 5.98 -15.32 4.83
C ASN A 3 5.07 -14.18 4.30
N GLY A 4 4.24 -13.61 5.17
CA GLY A 4 3.41 -12.44 4.84
C GLY A 4 4.21 -11.26 4.27
N SER A 5 5.51 -11.22 4.52
CA SER A 5 6.46 -10.29 3.90
C SER A 5 6.56 -10.51 2.39
N GLU A 6 6.70 -11.75 1.90
CA GLU A 6 6.80 -12.06 0.45
C GLU A 6 5.53 -11.66 -0.33
N ARG A 7 4.35 -11.78 0.30
CA ARG A 7 3.08 -11.30 -0.28
C ARG A 7 3.04 -9.77 -0.40
N ALA A 8 3.64 -9.03 0.53
CA ALA A 8 3.71 -7.57 0.49
C ALA A 8 4.60 -7.09 -0.67
N ILE A 9 5.76 -7.73 -0.88
CA ILE A 9 6.69 -7.35 -1.98
C ILE A 9 6.13 -7.73 -3.36
N ARG A 10 5.26 -8.73 -3.44
CA ARG A 10 4.66 -9.19 -4.70
C ARG A 10 3.83 -8.10 -5.39
N ASN A 11 3.11 -7.28 -4.62
CA ASN A 11 2.28 -6.21 -5.20
C ASN A 11 3.09 -5.00 -5.68
N ILE A 12 4.22 -4.71 -5.04
CA ILE A 12 5.21 -3.75 -5.55
C ILE A 12 5.76 -4.27 -6.89
N LYS A 13 6.13 -5.55 -6.95
CA LYS A 13 6.68 -6.17 -8.16
C LYS A 13 5.66 -6.26 -9.31
N VAL A 14 4.38 -6.48 -9.02
CA VAL A 14 3.28 -6.42 -10.00
C VAL A 14 3.08 -4.98 -10.50
N LYS A 15 3.16 -3.97 -9.62
CA LYS A 15 3.01 -2.57 -10.05
C LYS A 15 4.17 -2.08 -10.91
N GLN A 16 5.40 -2.55 -10.63
CA GLN A 16 6.56 -2.34 -11.49
C GLN A 16 6.47 -3.09 -12.82
N LYS A 17 5.95 -4.33 -12.85
CA LYS A 17 5.94 -5.18 -14.05
C LYS A 17 4.74 -4.98 -14.99
N ILE A 18 3.57 -4.65 -14.47
CA ILE A 18 2.30 -4.69 -15.23
C ILE A 18 1.69 -3.28 -15.43
N SER A 19 1.97 -2.32 -14.54
CA SER A 19 1.26 -1.03 -14.52
C SER A 19 2.07 0.17 -15.04
N GLY A 20 3.12 -0.07 -15.83
CA GLY A 20 3.88 1.00 -16.50
C GLY A 20 4.91 1.74 -15.66
N GLN A 21 5.37 1.16 -14.54
CA GLN A 21 6.32 1.76 -13.58
C GLN A 21 5.79 3.07 -12.93
N PHE A 22 6.52 3.59 -11.93
CA PHE A 22 6.21 4.88 -11.32
C PHE A 22 6.77 6.00 -12.19
N LYS A 23 5.93 6.99 -12.54
CA LYS A 23 6.35 8.13 -13.37
C LYS A 23 7.31 9.09 -12.64
N SER A 24 7.34 9.02 -11.31
CA SER A 24 8.26 9.79 -10.47
C SER A 24 8.51 9.05 -9.14
N PRO A 25 9.64 9.33 -8.45
CA PRO A 25 9.90 8.81 -7.10
C PRO A 25 8.76 9.14 -6.13
N GLY A 26 8.24 10.37 -6.16
CA GLY A 26 7.11 10.76 -5.31
C GLY A 26 5.85 9.92 -5.53
N GLY A 27 5.56 9.50 -6.77
CA GLY A 27 4.47 8.56 -7.03
C GLY A 27 4.70 7.16 -6.46
N ALA A 28 5.96 6.74 -6.35
CA ALA A 28 6.34 5.48 -5.70
C ALA A 28 6.19 5.57 -4.18
N ASP A 29 6.60 6.69 -3.57
CA ASP A 29 6.45 6.95 -2.14
C ASP A 29 4.96 6.97 -1.73
N VAL A 30 4.13 7.73 -2.47
CA VAL A 30 2.68 7.77 -2.21
C VAL A 30 2.06 6.38 -2.32
N PHE A 31 2.45 5.60 -3.33
CA PHE A 31 1.99 4.23 -3.46
C PHE A 31 2.43 3.34 -2.29
N ALA A 32 3.69 3.46 -1.84
CA ALA A 32 4.22 2.68 -0.73
C ALA A 32 3.49 3.02 0.58
N ILE A 33 3.20 4.29 0.84
CA ILE A 33 2.44 4.73 2.02
C ILE A 33 1.03 4.15 2.01
N ILE A 34 0.28 4.35 0.92
CA ILE A 34 -1.09 3.84 0.80
C ILE A 34 -1.09 2.32 0.95
N ARG A 35 -0.14 1.63 0.31
CA ARG A 35 -0.03 0.17 0.39
C ARG A 35 0.25 -0.32 1.81
N SER A 36 1.17 0.33 2.52
CA SER A 36 1.55 -0.01 3.89
C SER A 36 0.34 0.11 4.83
N VAL A 37 -0.44 1.18 4.70
CA VAL A 37 -1.67 1.42 5.45
C VAL A 37 -2.71 0.34 5.17
N VAL A 38 -2.97 0.05 3.89
CA VAL A 38 -3.95 -0.97 3.48
C VAL A 38 -3.58 -2.34 4.05
N ASP A 39 -2.31 -2.75 3.89
CA ASP A 39 -1.85 -4.05 4.38
C ASP A 39 -1.92 -4.14 5.92
N THR A 40 -1.61 -3.06 6.63
CA THR A 40 -1.74 -2.98 8.10
C THR A 40 -3.19 -3.06 8.54
N THR A 41 -4.09 -2.34 7.85
CA THR A 41 -5.52 -2.31 8.17
C THR A 41 -6.17 -3.68 7.95
N ILE A 42 -5.81 -4.38 6.87
CA ILE A 42 -6.27 -5.76 6.61
C ILE A 42 -5.77 -6.71 7.69
N LYS A 43 -4.49 -6.61 8.08
CA LYS A 43 -3.92 -7.45 9.17
C LYS A 43 -4.60 -7.20 10.51
N ALA A 44 -5.01 -5.96 10.77
CA ALA A 44 -5.76 -5.58 11.97
C ALA A 44 -7.26 -5.97 11.92
N GLY A 45 -7.74 -6.55 10.81
CA GLY A 45 -9.16 -6.90 10.63
C GLY A 45 -10.08 -5.69 10.53
N GLN A 46 -9.54 -4.51 10.20
CA GLN A 46 -10.28 -3.26 10.16
C GLN A 46 -10.73 -2.90 8.73
N ASN A 47 -11.68 -1.97 8.63
CA ASN A 47 -12.16 -1.50 7.34
C ASN A 47 -11.15 -0.55 6.69
N VAL A 48 -10.64 -0.94 5.51
CA VAL A 48 -9.63 -0.20 4.75
C VAL A 48 -10.12 1.19 4.31
N VAL A 49 -11.37 1.31 3.87
CA VAL A 49 -11.92 2.61 3.42
C VAL A 49 -12.00 3.59 4.58
N PHE A 50 -12.37 3.10 5.77
CA PHE A 50 -12.39 3.90 6.98
C PHE A 50 -10.99 4.38 7.38
N ALA A 51 -9.99 3.51 7.37
CA ALA A 51 -8.61 3.87 7.68
C ALA A 51 -8.02 4.89 6.69
N LEU A 52 -8.28 4.73 5.40
CA LEU A 52 -7.88 5.71 4.38
C LEU A 52 -8.58 7.06 4.57
N SER A 53 -9.87 7.06 4.94
CA SER A 53 -10.59 8.29 5.26
C SER A 53 -10.01 9.00 6.47
N LEU A 54 -9.61 8.27 7.51
CA LEU A 54 -8.94 8.86 8.68
C LEU A 54 -7.63 9.53 8.29
N ILE A 55 -6.78 8.88 7.49
CA ILE A 55 -5.51 9.47 7.05
C ILE A 55 -5.72 10.71 6.18
N SER A 56 -6.71 10.69 5.28
CA SER A 56 -7.07 11.88 4.48
C SER A 56 -7.55 13.06 5.33
N LYS A 57 -8.16 12.78 6.49
CA LYS A 57 -8.66 13.79 7.42
C LYS A 57 -7.61 14.26 8.41
N GLN A 58 -6.62 13.41 8.73
CA GLN A 58 -5.57 13.69 9.71
C GLN A 58 -4.48 14.64 9.19
N GLY A 59 -4.45 14.90 7.88
CA GLY A 59 -3.65 15.97 7.28
C GLY A 59 -2.16 15.64 7.13
N TYR A 60 -1.81 15.19 5.93
CA TYR A 60 -0.58 15.56 5.23
C TYR A 60 -0.97 16.39 4.01
#